data_AF-R1AWX3-F1
#
_entry.id   AF-R1AWX3-F1
#
_cell.length_a   1.000
_cell.length_b   1.000
_cell.length_c   1.000
_cell.angle_alpha   90.00
_cell.angle_beta   90.00
_cell.angle_gamma   90.00
#
_symmetry.space_group_name_H-M   'P 1'
#
loop_
_entity.id
_entity.type
_entity.pdbx_description
1 polymer ?
#
loop_
_entity_poly.entity_id
_entity_poly.type
_entity_poly.pdbx_seq_one_letter_code
_entity_poly.pdbx_strand_id
1 'polypeptide(L)'
;MAKRKKKKLFKIRYLIVLGFIIYISSVFINQQSMLKKLNEEKNEKRKIVEQLNDQILEMEKEMQLIESPEHIEEYIERVAREELKMVKPGETIYIDKNKSNNKFIDNIGE
;
A
#
# COMPACT_ATOMS: atom_id res chain seq x y z
N MET A 1 5.69 78.97 -1.76
CA MET A 1 6.53 77.78 -2.05
C MET A 1 5.99 76.55 -1.30
N ALA A 2 5.18 75.67 -1.91
CA ALA A 2 4.59 74.53 -1.17
C ALA A 2 4.38 73.24 -1.99
N LYS A 3 5.05 73.05 -3.14
CA LYS A 3 4.86 71.85 -3.98
C LYS A 3 5.72 70.63 -3.58
N ARG A 4 6.68 70.76 -2.64
CA ARG A 4 7.62 69.68 -2.28
C ARG A 4 7.05 68.60 -1.35
N LYS A 5 6.03 68.91 -0.53
CA LYS A 5 5.49 67.95 0.47
C LYS A 5 4.75 66.76 -0.16
N LYS A 6 4.03 66.96 -1.29
CA LYS A 6 3.28 65.89 -1.97
C LYS A 6 4.20 64.74 -2.45
N LYS A 7 5.39 65.05 -2.98
CA LYS A 7 6.33 64.02 -3.48
C LYS A 7 6.87 63.08 -2.38
N LYS A 8 7.02 63.55 -1.13
CA LYS A 8 7.48 62.71 0.00
C LYS A 8 6.40 61.71 0.45
N LEU A 9 5.14 62.11 0.46
CA LEU A 9 4.00 61.24 0.81
C LEU A 9 3.79 60.11 -0.22
N PHE A 10 3.95 60.41 -1.52
CA PHE A 10 3.91 59.39 -2.57
C PHE A 10 5.02 58.33 -2.43
N LYS A 11 6.24 58.74 -2.03
CA LYS A 11 7.34 57.80 -1.77
C LYS A 11 7.06 56.90 -0.56
N ILE A 12 6.51 57.46 0.52
CA ILE A 12 6.11 56.69 1.71
C ILE A 12 5.02 55.65 1.36
N ARG A 13 4.02 56.04 0.56
CA ARG A 13 2.94 55.13 0.15
C ARG A 13 3.47 53.94 -0.66
N TYR A 14 4.40 54.19 -1.59
CA TYR A 14 5.05 53.11 -2.34
C TYR A 14 5.86 52.16 -1.44
N LEU A 15 6.52 52.70 -0.41
CA LEU A 15 7.27 51.90 0.57
C LEU A 15 6.37 50.98 1.39
N ILE A 16 5.20 51.47 1.82
CA ILE A 16 4.19 50.66 2.53
C ILE A 16 3.63 49.56 1.63
N VAL A 17 3.30 49.90 0.38
CA VAL A 17 2.81 48.91 -0.60
C VAL A 17 3.87 47.84 -0.89
N LEU A 18 5.14 48.23 -1.02
CA LEU A 18 6.24 47.28 -1.23
C LEU A 18 6.39 46.32 -0.05
N GLY A 19 6.33 46.81 1.19
CA GLY A 19 6.34 45.96 2.38
C GLY A 19 5.17 44.98 2.42
N PHE A 20 3.98 45.44 2.02
CA PHE A 20 2.79 44.59 1.93
C PHE A 20 2.93 43.48 0.88
N ILE A 21 3.51 43.78 -0.28
CA ILE A 21 3.80 42.79 -1.33
C ILE A 21 4.81 41.74 -0.84
N ILE A 22 5.85 42.15 -0.12
CA ILE A 22 6.85 41.24 0.44
C ILE A 22 6.21 40.31 1.48
N TYR A 23 5.36 40.85 2.35
CA TYR A 23 4.63 40.07 3.34
C TYR A 23 3.72 39.02 2.68
N ILE A 24 2.92 39.45 1.70
CA ILE A 24 2.03 38.56 0.95
C ILE A 24 2.84 37.47 0.23
N SER A 25 3.95 37.84 -0.42
CA SER A 25 4.83 36.89 -1.11
C SER A 25 5.38 35.84 -0.15
N SER A 26 5.77 36.22 1.07
CA SER A 26 6.24 35.29 2.10
C SER A 26 5.15 34.31 2.53
N VAL A 27 3.90 34.78 2.71
CA VAL A 27 2.76 33.92 3.05
C VAL A 27 2.46 32.92 1.93
N PHE A 28 2.51 33.35 0.66
CA PHE A 28 2.29 32.46 -0.48
C PHE A 28 3.36 31.35 -0.59
N ILE A 29 4.63 31.67 -0.34
CA ILE A 29 5.71 30.68 -0.36
C ILE A 29 5.47 29.60 0.72
N ASN A 30 5.10 30.02 1.93
CA ASN A 30 4.80 29.10 3.03
C ASN A 30 3.56 28.25 2.73
N GLN A 31 2.50 28.84 2.16
CA GLN A 31 1.30 28.11 1.76
C GLN A 31 1.57 27.08 0.66
N GLN A 32 2.42 27.39 -0.33
CA GLN A 32 2.76 26.44 -1.39
C GLN A 32 3.45 25.18 -0.85
N SER A 33 4.35 25.33 0.13
CA SER A 33 5.00 24.19 0.79
C SER A 33 4.00 23.32 1.55
N MET A 34 3.09 23.96 2.31
CA MET A 34 2.04 23.25 3.04
C MET A 34 1.08 22.49 2.11
N LEU A 35 0.68 23.11 1.00
CA LEU A 35 -0.17 22.47 -0.01
C LEU A 35 0.50 21.28 -0.68
N LYS A 36 1.81 21.37 -0.95
CA LYS A 36 2.58 20.23 -1.49
C LYS A 36 2.59 19.06 -0.53
N LYS A 37 2.97 19.30 0.74
CA LYS A 37 2.97 18.25 1.77
C LYS A 37 1.60 17.60 1.94
N LEU A 38 0.54 18.40 1.98
CA LEU A 38 -0.82 17.89 2.13
C LEU A 38 -1.25 17.03 0.93
N ASN A 39 -0.85 17.40 -0.30
CA ASN A 39 -1.11 16.59 -1.49
C ASN A 39 -0.28 15.31 -1.53
N GLU A 40 0.97 15.34 -1.06
CA GLU A 40 1.81 14.16 -0.92
C GLU A 40 1.19 13.17 0.07
N GLU A 41 0.84 13.62 1.28
CA GLU A 41 0.18 12.78 2.28
C GLU A 41 -1.15 12.20 1.76
N LYS A 42 -1.93 13.00 1.02
CA LYS A 42 -3.19 12.53 0.42
C LYS A 42 -2.95 11.44 -0.63
N ASN A 43 -1.90 11.58 -1.43
CA ASN A 43 -1.54 10.59 -2.44
C ASN A 43 -1.01 9.30 -1.81
N GLU A 44 -0.18 9.40 -0.77
CA GLU A 44 0.28 8.24 0.00
C GLU A 44 -0.89 7.48 0.62
N LYS A 45 -1.79 8.19 1.30
CA LYS A 45 -3.00 7.57 1.88
C LYS A 45 -3.88 6.93 0.82
N ARG A 46 -4.03 7.56 -0.35
CA ARG A 46 -4.78 6.96 -1.47
C ARG A 46 -4.14 5.65 -1.95
N LYS A 47 -2.82 5.62 -2.13
CA LYS A 47 -2.11 4.39 -2.51
C LYS A 47 -2.29 3.29 -1.48
N ILE A 48 -2.21 3.62 -0.19
CA ILE A 48 -2.41 2.65 0.89
C ILE A 48 -3.84 2.10 0.85
N VAL A 49 -4.84 2.95 0.65
CA VAL A 49 -6.25 2.52 0.52
C VAL A 49 -6.44 1.63 -0.70
N GLU A 50 -5.83 1.96 -1.83
CA GLU A 50 -5.89 1.13 -3.04
C GLU A 50 -5.25 -0.25 -2.80
N GLN A 51 -4.06 -0.30 -2.21
CA GLN A 51 -3.39 -1.55 -1.84
C GLN A 51 -4.19 -2.39 -0.84
N LEU A 52 -4.87 -1.76 0.12
CA LEU A 52 -5.74 -2.45 1.07
C LEU A 52 -6.99 -3.00 0.38
N ASN A 53 -7.58 -2.25 -0.55
CA ASN A 53 -8.73 -2.74 -1.32
C ASN A 53 -8.35 -3.91 -2.21
N ASP A 54 -7.17 -3.89 -2.83
CA ASP A 54 -6.67 -5.02 -3.62
C ASP A 54 -6.47 -6.27 -2.76
N GLN A 55 -5.90 -6.12 -1.56
CA GLN A 55 -5.75 -7.22 -0.59
C GLN A 55 -7.11 -7.75 -0.12
N ILE A 56 -8.08 -6.87 0.14
CA ILE A 56 -9.45 -7.28 0.50
C ILE A 56 -10.07 -8.09 -0.64
N LEU A 57 -9.92 -7.64 -1.89
CA LEU A 57 -10.45 -8.35 -3.05
C LEU A 57 -9.80 -9.72 -3.25
N GLU A 58 -8.50 -9.83 -2.99
CA GLU A 58 -7.77 -11.11 -3.03
C GLU A 58 -8.27 -12.06 -1.92
N MET A 59 -8.37 -11.57 -0.69
CA MET A 59 -8.92 -12.34 0.43
C MET A 59 -10.36 -12.76 0.19
N GLU A 60 -11.19 -11.90 -0.39
CA GLU A 60 -12.59 -12.21 -0.69
C GLU A 60 -12.69 -13.32 -1.77
N LYS A 61 -11.79 -13.33 -2.76
CA LYS A 61 -11.69 -14.43 -3.72
C LYS A 61 -11.26 -15.73 -3.04
N GLU A 62 -10.27 -15.69 -2.16
CA GLU A 62 -9.85 -16.86 -1.38
C GLU A 62 -11.00 -17.39 -0.52
N MET A 63 -11.75 -16.51 0.14
CA MET A 63 -12.92 -16.88 0.92
C MET A 63 -14.03 -17.47 0.06
N GLN A 64 -14.30 -16.96 -1.14
CA GLN A 64 -15.30 -17.55 -2.04
C GLN A 64 -14.91 -18.96 -2.52
N LEU A 65 -13.61 -19.22 -2.71
CA LEU A 65 -13.10 -20.56 -2.97
C LEU A 65 -13.30 -21.48 -1.76
N ILE A 66 -13.25 -20.93 -0.54
CA ILE A 66 -13.45 -21.68 0.71
C ILE A 66 -14.93 -21.74 1.13
N GLU A 67 -15.85 -20.91 0.63
CA GLU A 67 -17.26 -20.95 1.05
C GLU A 67 -18.11 -21.90 0.20
N SER A 68 -17.63 -22.28 -0.98
CA SER A 68 -18.32 -23.23 -1.83
C SER A 68 -18.09 -24.66 -1.31
N PRO A 69 -19.13 -25.42 -0.89
CA PRO A 69 -18.96 -26.72 -0.23
C PRO A 69 -18.12 -27.73 -1.04
N GLU A 70 -18.24 -27.69 -2.36
CA GLU A 70 -17.46 -28.54 -3.28
C GLU A 70 -15.96 -28.18 -3.31
N HIS A 71 -15.63 -26.91 -3.16
CA HIS A 71 -14.24 -26.42 -3.20
C HIS A 71 -13.53 -26.54 -1.84
N ILE A 72 -14.27 -26.60 -0.73
CA ILE A 72 -13.71 -26.89 0.61
C ILE A 72 -13.13 -28.30 0.66
N GLU A 73 -13.88 -29.30 0.18
CA GLU A 73 -13.43 -30.69 0.18
C GLU A 73 -12.18 -30.85 -0.69
N GLU A 74 -12.15 -30.22 -1.87
CA GLU A 74 -10.98 -30.21 -2.76
C GLU A 74 -9.77 -29.52 -2.12
N TYR A 75 -9.99 -28.38 -1.45
CA TYR A 75 -8.93 -27.66 -0.74
C TYR A 75 -8.35 -28.47 0.42
N ILE A 76 -9.20 -29.07 1.25
CA ILE A 76 -8.79 -29.93 2.37
C ILE A 76 -8.06 -31.17 1.85
N GLU A 77 -8.56 -31.80 0.78
CA GLU A 77 -7.91 -32.96 0.17
C GLU A 77 -6.53 -32.60 -0.41
N ARG A 78 -6.41 -31.45 -1.08
CA ARG A 78 -5.13 -30.96 -1.61
C ARG A 78 -4.12 -30.71 -0.49
N VAL A 79 -4.49 -29.97 0.55
CA VAL A 79 -3.60 -29.71 1.70
C VAL A 79 -3.23 -31.01 2.41
N ALA A 80 -4.18 -31.92 2.60
CA ALA A 80 -3.92 -33.22 3.20
C ALA A 80 -2.95 -34.08 2.36
N ARG A 81 -3.04 -34.06 1.03
CA ARG A 81 -2.15 -34.84 0.14
C ARG A 81 -0.79 -34.18 -0.10
N GLU A 82 -0.74 -32.86 -0.24
CA GLU A 82 0.48 -32.11 -0.58
C GLU A 82 1.34 -31.85 0.67
N GLU A 83 0.75 -31.29 1.72
CA GLU A 83 1.46 -30.90 2.95
C GLU A 83 1.55 -32.05 3.95
N LEU A 84 0.46 -32.79 4.15
CA LEU A 84 0.37 -33.85 5.15
C LEU A 84 0.63 -35.27 4.60
N LYS A 85 0.72 -35.41 3.26
CA LYS A 85 0.88 -36.70 2.55
C LYS A 85 -0.10 -37.80 3.01
N MET A 86 -1.29 -37.40 3.43
CA MET A 86 -2.36 -38.27 3.87
C MET A 86 -3.09 -38.87 2.65
N VAL A 87 -3.59 -40.09 2.80
CA VAL A 87 -4.39 -40.80 1.79
C VAL A 87 -5.68 -41.32 2.42
N LYS A 88 -6.71 -41.56 1.62
CA LYS A 88 -7.99 -42.06 2.14
C LYS A 88 -7.83 -43.50 2.66
N PRO A 89 -8.62 -43.93 3.66
CA PRO A 89 -8.59 -45.32 4.14
C PRO A 89 -8.79 -46.31 2.98
N GLY A 90 -7.82 -47.19 2.75
CA GLY A 90 -7.83 -48.17 1.64
C GLY A 90 -6.99 -47.79 0.42
N GLU A 91 -6.40 -46.59 0.35
CA GLU A 91 -5.43 -46.20 -0.69
C GLU A 91 -4.00 -46.58 -0.26
N THR A 92 -3.16 -47.04 -1.20
CA THR A 92 -1.74 -47.38 -0.93
C THR A 92 -0.80 -46.31 -1.48
N ILE A 93 0.14 -45.84 -0.66
CA ILE A 93 1.13 -44.83 -1.05
C ILE A 93 2.23 -45.48 -1.90
N TYR A 94 2.42 -44.99 -3.13
CA TYR A 94 3.55 -45.39 -4.00
C TYR A 94 4.66 -44.34 -3.93
N ILE A 95 5.82 -44.73 -3.40
CA ILE A 95 7.02 -43.88 -3.35
C ILE A 95 8.03 -44.44 -4.35
N ASP A 96 8.39 -43.65 -5.36
CA ASP A 96 9.46 -44.00 -6.28
C ASP A 96 10.83 -43.91 -5.57
N LYS A 97 11.49 -45.07 -5.42
CA LYS A 97 12.80 -45.21 -4.77
C LYS A 97 13.95 -44.66 -5.62
N ASN A 98 13.77 -44.52 -6.94
CA ASN A 98 14.81 -44.02 -7.85
C ASN A 98 14.83 -42.49 -7.96
N LYS A 99 13.87 -41.80 -7.33
CA LYS A 99 13.84 -40.34 -7.24
C LYS A 99 14.72 -39.88 -6.07
N SER A 100 15.92 -39.42 -6.38
CA SER A 100 17.07 -39.23 -5.47
C SER A 100 16.94 -38.21 -4.33
N ASN A 101 15.74 -37.68 -4.02
CA ASN A 101 15.53 -36.64 -3.00
C ASN A 101 14.31 -36.91 -2.09
N ASN A 102 14.04 -38.17 -1.74
CA ASN A 102 12.91 -38.52 -0.87
C ASN A 102 13.38 -38.75 0.59
N LYS A 103 13.28 -37.71 1.44
CA LYS A 103 13.60 -37.74 2.89
C LYS A 103 12.81 -38.74 3.75
N PHE A 104 11.84 -39.45 3.16
CA PHE A 104 10.95 -40.39 3.85
C PHE A 104 11.55 -41.79 3.93
N ILE A 105 12.44 -42.14 3.00
CA ILE A 105 13.05 -43.48 2.91
C ILE A 105 14.25 -43.60 3.86
N ASP A 106 14.77 -42.47 4.36
CA ASP A 106 15.95 -42.42 5.23
C ASP A 106 15.73 -43.02 6.64
N ASN A 107 14.47 -43.24 7.07
CA ASN A 107 14.14 -43.71 8.43
C ASN A 107 13.23 -44.96 8.49
N ILE A 108 12.96 -45.64 7.36
CA ILE A 108 12.07 -46.82 7.32
C ILE A 108 12.90 -48.12 7.22
N GLY A 109 14.12 -48.12 7.76
CA GLY A 109 15.11 -49.17 7.54
C GLY A 109 16.00 -49.51 8.74
N GLU A 110 15.47 -49.43 9.96
CA GLU A 110 15.92 -50.27 11.09
C GLU A 110 14.79 -51.24 11.48
#